data_AF-L8HQR1-F1
#
_entry.id   AF-L8HQR1-F1
#
_cell.length_a   1.000
_cell.length_b   1.000
_cell.length_c   1.000
_cell.angle_alpha   90.00
_cell.angle_beta   90.00
_cell.angle_gamma   90.00
#
_symmetry.space_group_name_H-M   'P 1'
#
loop_
_entity.id
_entity.type
_entity.pdbx_description
1 polymer ?
#
loop_
_entity_poly.entity_id
_entity_poly.type
_entity_poly.pdbx_seq_one_letter_code
_entity_poly.pdbx_strand_id
1 'polypeptide(L)' 'GGAKYAQKFQGRVTLAADTSTSTAYVELSSLRSEDTAVYYCVR' A
#
# COMPACT_ATOMS: atom_id res chain seq x y z
N GLY A 1 4.82 2.32 -16.01
CA GLY A 1 4.47 3.24 -14.90
C GLY A 1 4.73 2.52 -13.61
N GLY A 2 5.71 2.98 -12.82
CA GLY A 2 6.00 2.39 -11.52
C GLY A 2 5.18 3.06 -10.43
N ALA A 3 4.66 2.28 -9.48
CA ALA A 3 4.08 2.82 -8.26
C ALA A 3 5.13 3.69 -7.55
N LYS A 4 4.82 4.99 -7.39
CA LYS A 4 5.68 5.89 -6.61
C LYS A 4 5.36 5.69 -5.13
N TYR A 5 6.09 4.77 -4.50
CA TYR A 5 6.03 4.60 -3.06
C TYR A 5 6.62 5.85 -2.39
N ALA A 6 5.91 6.41 -1.41
CA ALA A 6 6.52 7.40 -0.55
C ALA A 6 7.68 6.72 0.20
N GLN A 7 8.81 7.41 0.32
CA GLN A 7 10.07 6.85 0.81
C GLN A 7 9.94 6.21 2.20
N LYS A 8 9.00 6.69 3.04
CA LYS A 8 8.68 6.11 4.36
C LYS A 8 8.13 4.69 4.31
N PHE A 9 7.41 4.34 3.23
CA PHE A 9 6.74 3.05 3.04
C PHE A 9 7.58 2.05 2.24
N GLN A 10 8.74 2.48 1.75
CA GLN A 10 9.61 1.63 0.93
C GLN A 10 10.08 0.42 1.76
N GLY A 11 9.83 -0.79 1.26
CA GLY A 11 10.16 -2.04 1.93
C GLY A 11 9.21 -2.45 3.08
N ARG A 12 8.17 -1.65 3.38
CA ARG A 12 7.15 -1.97 4.39
C ARG A 12 5.77 -2.21 3.78
N VAL A 13 5.53 -1.76 2.56
CA VAL A 13 4.23 -1.85 1.88
C VAL A 13 4.36 -2.62 0.58
N THR A 14 3.50 -3.62 0.41
CA THR A 14 3.31 -4.34 -0.85
C THR A 14 1.92 -4.01 -1.38
N LEU A 15 1.88 -3.53 -2.63
CA LEU A 15 0.62 -3.25 -3.34
C LEU A 15 0.44 -4.28 -4.45
N ALA A 16 -0.74 -4.90 -4.49
CA ALA A 16 -1.15 -5.79 -5.56
C ALA A 16 -2.54 -5.40 -6.07
N ALA A 17 -2.81 -5.68 -7.34
CA ALA A 17 -4.10 -5.42 -7.94
C ALA A 17 -4.53 -6.62 -8.79
N ASP A 18 -5.77 -7.06 -8.60
CA ASP A 18 -6.45 -7.98 -9.49
C ASP A 18 -7.37 -7.19 -10.41
N THR A 19 -6.95 -7.07 -11.67
CA THR A 19 -7.69 -6.34 -12.71
C THR A 19 -8.97 -7.05 -13.15
N SER A 20 -9.05 -8.37 -12.96
CA SER A 20 -10.21 -9.18 -13.34
C SER A 20 -11.40 -8.90 -12.43
N THR A 21 -11.12 -8.68 -11.14
CA THR A 21 -12.13 -8.38 -10.11
C THR A 21 -12.19 -6.90 -9.73
N SER A 22 -11.32 -6.06 -10.30
CA SER A 22 -11.12 -4.66 -9.86
C SER A 22 -10.81 -4.53 -8.37
N THR A 23 -10.07 -5.49 -7.81
CA THR A 23 -9.73 -5.51 -6.38
C THR A 23 -8.28 -5.07 -6.18
N ALA A 24 -8.07 -4.17 -5.21
CA ALA A 24 -6.73 -3.78 -4.78
C ALA A 24 -6.43 -4.38 -3.40
N TYR A 25 -5.20 -4.87 -3.23
CA TYR A 25 -4.69 -5.43 -1.99
C TYR A 25 -3.51 -4.61 -1.50
N VAL A 26 -3.50 -4.33 -0.20
CA VAL A 26 -2.41 -3.64 0.48
C VAL A 26 -1.95 -4.54 1.63
N GLU A 27 -0.69 -4.95 1.58
CA GLU A 27 -0.04 -5.65 2.68
C GLU A 27 0.95 -4.71 3.35
N LEU A 28 0.78 -4.53 4.67
CA LEU A 28 1.65 -3.73 5.51
C LEU A 28 2.47 -4.66 6.40
N SER A 29 3.79 -4.61 6.29
CA SER A 29 4.73 -5.42 7.08
C SER A 29 5.61 -4.52 7.95
N SER A 30 6.04 -5.04 9.11
CA SER A 30 6.90 -4.31 10.06
C SER A 30 6.34 -2.94 10.50
N LEU A 31 5.03 -2.87 10.77
CA LEU A 31 4.34 -1.66 11.21
C LEU A 31 4.99 -1.02 12.44
N ARG A 32 5.14 0.29 12.39
CA ARG A 32 5.63 1.10 13.52
C ARG A 32 4.56 2.08 13.95
N SER A 33 4.68 2.64 15.15
CA SER A 33 3.77 3.67 15.64
C SER A 33 3.66 4.88 14.70
N GLU A 34 4.77 5.22 14.01
CA GLU A 34 4.82 6.28 12.99
C GLU A 34 3.97 6.00 11.74
N ASP A 35 3.57 4.75 11.50
CA ASP A 35 2.74 4.33 10.37
C ASP A 35 1.23 4.38 10.69
N THR A 36 0.85 4.84 11.90
CA THR A 36 -0.56 4.97 12.30
C THR A 36 -1.21 6.11 11.52
N ALA A 37 -2.15 5.76 10.64
CA ALA A 37 -2.91 6.70 9.84
C ALA A 37 -4.26 6.11 9.44
N VAL A 38 -5.14 6.95 8.88
CA VAL A 38 -6.33 6.47 8.16
C VAL A 38 -5.92 6.18 6.72
N TYR A 39 -6.16 4.96 6.26
CA TYR A 39 -5.83 4.52 4.91
C TYR A 39 -7.09 4.50 4.06
N TYR A 40 -7.07 5.26 2.96
CA TYR A 40 -8.17 5.33 2.01
C TYR A 40 -7.85 4.54 0.75
N CYS A 41 -8.80 3.75 0.29
CA CYS A 41 -8.80 3.20 -1.05
C CYS A 41 -9.45 4.21 -1.99
N VAL A 42 -8.71 4.62 -3.02
CA VAL A 42 -9.18 5.50 -4.10
C VAL A 42 -8.84 4.85 -5.43
N ARG A 43 -9.78 4.90 -6.38
CA ARG A 43 -9.69 4.30 -7.71
C ARG A 43 -9.34 5.34 -8.77
#